data_AF-A0A6N7Y134-F1
#
_entry.id   AF-A0A6N7Y134-F1
#
_cell.length_a   1.000
_cell.length_b   1.000
_cell.length_c   1.000
_cell.angle_alpha   90.00
_cell.angle_beta   90.00
_cell.angle_gamma   90.00
#
_symmetry.space_group_name_H-M   'P 1'
#
loop_
_entity.id
_entity.type
_entity.pdbx_description
1 polymer ?
#
loop_
_entity_poly.entity_id
_entity_poly.type
_entity_poly.pdbx_seq_one_letter_code
_entity_poly.pdbx_strand_id
1 'polypeptide(L)'
;MEKYKYLPEEMKKSKRFVGWRKENLNGKVAKLPFSLIDGKVNDWNHPERWIDFNEAKTKNKPLGFVLVEEDRIICIDLDHAIQDEKLTPMAKEVVENFAGTYMEVSQSGKGIHIFVQGTIPDNLNLSSRGIEIYKKNRYIALTGNIGDGSFFPRSNKLLAKEDELNKLYKKWTQEKESTLKQIREYKYEPLNKFSRLDDLSLDEILTTMERTNRKASMLTSGASLTGDHSRDDFTFLVLARNYTDGNPNLMKELFLMTPLNRLATNEKRRDDRKYLDYVEKTIEKVLSLGNFVAFDWSRHFEYKKRTRAYERV
;
A
#
# COMPACT_ATOMS: atom_id res chain seq x y z
N MET A 1 -11.73 -35.64 6.81
CA MET A 1 -12.02 -34.65 7.89
C MET A 1 -10.80 -34.30 8.75
N GLU A 2 -9.68 -35.03 8.65
CA GLU A 2 -8.48 -34.82 9.47
C GLU A 2 -7.67 -33.56 9.12
N LYS A 3 -7.72 -33.13 7.85
CA LYS A 3 -6.93 -32.03 7.29
C LYS A 3 -7.00 -30.71 8.07
N TYR A 4 -8.13 -30.38 8.70
CA TYR A 4 -8.32 -29.12 9.45
C TYR A 4 -8.63 -29.38 10.93
N LYS A 5 -8.25 -30.56 11.45
CA LYS A 5 -8.52 -30.98 12.84
C LYS A 5 -8.04 -29.94 13.85
N TYR A 6 -6.85 -29.40 13.64
CA TYR A 6 -6.18 -28.46 14.54
C TYR A 6 -6.46 -26.99 14.24
N LEU A 7 -7.31 -26.68 13.24
CA LEU A 7 -7.70 -25.30 13.02
C LEU A 7 -8.38 -24.74 14.29
N PRO A 8 -8.04 -23.53 14.76
CA PRO A 8 -8.62 -22.96 15.98
C PRO A 8 -10.14 -22.88 15.93
N GLU A 9 -10.78 -23.12 17.08
CA GLU A 9 -12.25 -23.14 17.16
C GLU A 9 -12.86 -21.76 16.91
N GLU A 10 -12.16 -20.70 17.31
CA GLU A 10 -12.50 -19.31 17.04
C GLU A 10 -12.58 -19.06 15.52
N MET A 11 -11.59 -19.53 14.76
CA MET A 11 -11.60 -19.44 13.29
C MET A 11 -12.73 -20.28 12.69
N LYS A 12 -12.97 -21.50 13.20
CA LYS A 12 -14.04 -22.38 12.69
C LYS A 12 -15.44 -21.76 12.86
N LYS A 13 -15.66 -21.05 13.98
CA LYS A 13 -16.92 -20.36 14.29
C LYS A 13 -17.13 -19.11 13.43
N SER A 14 -16.07 -18.54 12.87
CA SER A 14 -16.15 -17.39 11.98
C SER A 14 -16.73 -17.76 10.61
N LYS A 15 -17.75 -17.01 10.15
CA LYS A 15 -18.30 -17.09 8.79
C LYS A 15 -17.38 -16.40 7.78
N ARG A 16 -16.17 -16.92 7.59
CA ARG A 16 -15.09 -16.26 6.84
C ARG A 16 -14.29 -17.19 5.93
N PHE A 17 -14.88 -18.32 5.57
CA PHE A 17 -14.25 -19.27 4.68
C PHE A 17 -14.60 -18.98 3.22
N VAL A 18 -13.56 -18.95 2.40
CA VAL A 18 -13.62 -18.87 0.93
C VAL A 18 -12.87 -20.04 0.33
N GLY A 19 -13.03 -20.27 -0.97
CA GLY A 19 -12.24 -21.22 -1.72
C GLY A 19 -11.06 -20.52 -2.36
N TRP A 20 -10.03 -21.26 -2.75
CA TRP A 20 -8.98 -20.73 -3.62
C TRP A 20 -8.51 -21.76 -4.64
N ARG A 21 -7.97 -21.26 -5.75
CA ARG A 21 -7.37 -22.07 -6.82
C ARG A 21 -6.13 -21.40 -7.39
N LYS A 22 -5.22 -22.19 -7.95
CA LYS A 22 -4.12 -21.65 -8.76
C LYS A 22 -4.62 -21.38 -10.16
N GLU A 23 -4.34 -20.21 -10.70
CA GLU A 23 -4.69 -19.81 -12.05
C GLU A 23 -3.48 -19.12 -12.69
N ASN A 24 -3.21 -19.39 -13.97
CA ASN A 24 -2.09 -18.77 -14.68
C ASN A 24 -2.59 -17.49 -15.35
N LEU A 25 -2.11 -16.34 -14.86
CA LEU A 25 -2.44 -15.02 -15.38
C LEU A 25 -1.20 -14.46 -16.07
N ASN A 26 -1.20 -14.45 -17.41
CA ASN A 26 -0.11 -13.90 -18.24
C ASN A 26 1.28 -14.43 -17.86
N GLY A 27 1.40 -15.74 -17.61
CA GLY A 27 2.66 -16.38 -17.24
C GLY A 27 3.00 -16.32 -15.75
N LYS A 28 2.18 -15.66 -14.92
CA LYS A 28 2.32 -15.64 -13.46
C LYS A 28 1.24 -16.50 -12.81
N VAL A 29 1.65 -17.48 -12.00
CA VAL A 29 0.72 -18.30 -11.21
C VAL A 29 0.17 -17.46 -10.05
N ALA A 30 -1.12 -17.13 -10.11
CA ALA A 30 -1.86 -16.43 -9.06
C ALA A 30 -2.71 -17.41 -8.25
N LYS A 31 -2.93 -17.12 -6.97
CA LYS A 31 -3.86 -17.85 -6.10
C LYS A 31 -5.14 -17.02 -6.01
N LEU A 32 -6.13 -17.36 -6.81
CA LEU A 32 -7.38 -16.60 -6.88
C LEU A 32 -8.38 -17.15 -5.86
N PRO A 33 -8.89 -16.31 -4.96
CA PRO A 33 -9.99 -16.66 -4.08
C PRO A 33 -11.32 -16.69 -4.85
N PHE A 34 -12.27 -17.46 -4.35
CA PHE A 34 -13.63 -17.51 -4.88
C PHE A 34 -14.63 -17.85 -3.77
N SER A 35 -15.88 -17.41 -3.93
CA SER A 35 -16.95 -17.76 -2.98
C SER A 35 -17.28 -19.25 -3.06
N LEU A 36 -17.35 -19.93 -1.91
CA LEU A 36 -17.75 -21.34 -1.83
C LEU A 36 -19.26 -21.56 -2.03
N ILE A 37 -20.04 -20.48 -2.14
CA ILE A 37 -21.48 -20.51 -2.39
C ILE A 37 -21.74 -20.87 -3.86
N ASP A 38 -21.14 -20.11 -4.78
CA ASP A 38 -21.41 -20.23 -6.22
C ASP A 38 -20.15 -20.35 -7.11
N GLY A 39 -18.96 -20.35 -6.52
CA GLY A 39 -17.70 -20.52 -7.25
C GLY A 39 -17.14 -19.26 -7.93
N LYS A 40 -17.79 -18.10 -7.77
CA LYS A 40 -17.38 -16.85 -8.44
C LYS A 40 -16.20 -16.18 -7.74
N VAL A 41 -15.33 -15.56 -8.54
CA VAL A 41 -14.15 -14.80 -8.07
C VAL A 41 -14.54 -13.37 -7.69
N ASN A 42 -15.51 -12.77 -8.36
CA ASN A 42 -15.93 -11.40 -8.08
C ASN A 42 -16.49 -11.29 -6.65
N ASP A 43 -16.18 -10.18 -6.00
CA ASP A 43 -16.69 -9.80 -4.68
C ASP A 43 -16.41 -10.83 -3.58
N TRP A 44 -15.43 -11.71 -3.77
CA TRP A 44 -15.06 -12.75 -2.80
C TRP A 44 -14.73 -12.19 -1.41
N ASN A 45 -14.35 -10.91 -1.33
CA ASN A 45 -13.99 -10.17 -0.12
C ASN A 45 -15.19 -9.51 0.57
N HIS A 46 -16.42 -9.82 0.16
CA HIS A 46 -17.63 -9.35 0.81
C HIS A 46 -18.20 -10.38 1.80
N PRO A 47 -18.66 -9.96 3.01
CA PRO A 47 -19.13 -10.88 4.06
C PRO A 47 -20.24 -11.84 3.65
N GLU A 48 -21.17 -11.40 2.79
CA GLU A 48 -22.28 -12.21 2.26
C GLU A 48 -21.80 -13.35 1.35
N ARG A 49 -20.53 -13.32 0.92
CA ARG A 49 -19.93 -14.35 0.05
C ARG A 49 -19.09 -15.37 0.82
N TRP A 50 -18.99 -15.23 2.13
CA TRP A 50 -18.27 -16.14 3.01
C TRP A 50 -19.22 -17.13 3.67
N ILE A 51 -18.70 -18.30 3.99
CA ILE A 51 -19.44 -19.33 4.72
C ILE A 51 -18.70 -19.74 5.99
N ASP A 52 -19.37 -20.44 6.91
CA ASP A 52 -18.70 -21.03 8.07
C ASP A 52 -17.93 -22.31 7.72
N PHE A 53 -17.16 -22.79 8.68
CA PHE A 53 -16.33 -23.98 8.52
C PHE A 53 -17.16 -25.27 8.31
N ASN A 54 -18.34 -25.38 8.92
CA ASN A 54 -19.16 -26.57 8.82
C ASN A 54 -19.70 -26.75 7.41
N GLU A 55 -20.08 -25.66 6.75
CA GLU A 55 -20.42 -25.68 5.33
C GLU A 55 -19.16 -25.86 4.46
N ALA A 56 -18.10 -25.10 4.72
CA ALA A 56 -16.89 -25.10 3.90
C ALA A 56 -16.23 -26.47 3.80
N LYS A 57 -16.16 -27.23 4.90
CA LYS A 57 -15.55 -28.57 4.92
C LYS A 57 -16.30 -29.57 4.03
N THR A 58 -17.59 -29.37 3.78
CA THR A 58 -18.39 -30.25 2.90
C THR A 58 -18.11 -30.01 1.41
N LYS A 59 -17.63 -28.83 1.05
CA LYS A 59 -17.36 -28.45 -0.36
C LYS A 59 -16.17 -29.20 -0.97
N ASN A 60 -15.31 -29.79 -0.13
CA ASN A 60 -14.10 -30.51 -0.55
C ASN A 60 -13.22 -29.70 -1.53
N LYS A 61 -13.07 -28.39 -1.26
CA LYS A 61 -12.21 -27.47 -2.01
C LYS A 61 -11.06 -26.96 -1.12
N PRO A 62 -9.94 -26.49 -1.68
CA PRO A 62 -8.93 -25.76 -0.91
C PRO A 62 -9.56 -24.54 -0.24
N LEU A 63 -9.43 -24.48 1.08
CA LEU A 63 -10.03 -23.41 1.88
C LEU A 63 -9.06 -22.24 2.04
N GLY A 64 -9.62 -21.04 2.05
CA GLY A 64 -8.98 -19.82 2.48
C GLY A 64 -9.76 -19.18 3.62
N PHE A 65 -9.07 -18.43 4.47
CA PHE A 65 -9.66 -17.71 5.59
C PHE A 65 -9.47 -16.21 5.43
N VAL A 66 -10.55 -15.45 5.51
CA VAL A 66 -10.50 -13.98 5.35
C VAL A 66 -10.22 -13.31 6.70
N LEU A 67 -9.20 -12.45 6.72
CA LEU A 67 -8.84 -11.63 7.87
C LEU A 67 -9.62 -10.32 7.86
N VAL A 68 -10.16 -9.94 9.02
CA VAL A 68 -10.81 -8.66 9.26
C VAL A 68 -10.29 -8.07 10.56
N GLU A 69 -10.38 -6.77 10.73
CA GLU A 69 -9.71 -6.07 11.84
C GLU A 69 -10.42 -6.29 13.18
N GLU A 70 -11.73 -6.52 13.14
CA GLU A 70 -12.62 -6.53 14.31
C GLU A 70 -12.33 -7.66 15.29
N ASP A 71 -11.88 -8.82 14.81
CA ASP A 71 -11.59 -9.97 15.69
C ASP A 71 -10.13 -10.11 16.07
N ARG A 72 -9.26 -9.18 15.65
CA ARG A 72 -7.84 -9.13 16.04
C ARG A 72 -7.08 -10.45 15.77
N ILE A 73 -7.50 -11.20 14.75
CA ILE A 73 -6.74 -12.35 14.25
C ILE A 73 -5.73 -11.84 13.23
N ILE A 74 -4.46 -12.08 13.52
CA ILE A 74 -3.32 -11.69 12.69
C ILE A 74 -2.72 -12.95 12.08
N CYS A 75 -2.34 -12.88 10.80
CA CYS A 75 -1.51 -13.89 10.16
C CYS A 75 -0.13 -13.31 9.87
N ILE A 76 0.90 -13.95 10.42
CA ILE A 76 2.29 -13.75 10.01
C ILE A 76 2.59 -14.84 8.96
N ASP A 77 2.86 -14.43 7.72
CA ASP A 77 3.22 -15.31 6.60
C ASP A 77 4.74 -15.22 6.38
N LEU A 78 5.41 -16.35 6.57
CA LEU A 78 6.85 -16.49 6.38
C LEU A 78 7.12 -17.22 5.07
N ASP A 79 7.62 -16.48 4.08
CA ASP A 79 8.05 -17.01 2.80
C ASP A 79 9.47 -17.60 2.91
N HIS A 80 9.71 -18.72 2.23
CA HIS A 80 11.00 -19.43 2.25
C HIS A 80 11.52 -19.75 3.67
N ALA A 81 10.61 -19.93 4.62
CA ALA A 81 10.88 -20.29 6.00
C ALA A 81 11.62 -21.62 6.18
N ILE A 82 11.38 -22.59 5.27
CA ILE A 82 11.98 -23.92 5.31
C ILE A 82 12.93 -24.08 4.11
N GLN A 83 14.19 -24.38 4.40
CA GLN A 83 15.25 -24.66 3.43
C GLN A 83 16.05 -25.87 3.91
N ASP A 84 16.30 -26.83 3.02
CA ASP A 84 17.02 -28.07 3.34
C ASP A 84 16.50 -28.77 4.60
N GLU A 85 15.16 -28.89 4.69
CA GLU A 85 14.43 -29.51 5.81
C GLU A 85 14.67 -28.86 7.18
N LYS A 86 15.12 -27.61 7.20
CA LYS A 86 15.37 -26.83 8.42
C LYS A 86 14.73 -25.45 8.31
N LEU A 87 14.40 -24.87 9.47
CA LEU A 87 14.01 -23.48 9.52
C LEU A 87 15.20 -22.58 9.20
N THR A 88 14.96 -21.55 8.39
CA THR A 88 15.92 -20.46 8.25
C THR A 88 16.09 -19.75 9.60
N PRO A 89 17.22 -19.06 9.85
CA PRO A 89 17.45 -18.36 11.11
C PRO A 89 16.33 -17.38 11.47
N MET A 90 15.83 -16.65 10.47
CA MET A 90 14.71 -15.74 10.63
C MET A 90 13.42 -16.49 11.01
N ALA A 91 13.07 -17.54 10.28
CA ALA A 91 11.85 -18.28 10.57
C ALA A 91 11.89 -18.96 11.94
N LYS A 92 13.05 -19.47 12.34
CA LYS A 92 13.27 -20.08 13.65
C LYS A 92 12.98 -19.08 14.78
N GLU A 93 13.57 -17.89 14.71
CA GLU A 93 13.34 -16.84 15.70
C GLU A 93 11.86 -16.45 15.82
N VAL A 94 11.18 -16.26 14.67
CA VAL A 94 9.75 -15.91 14.68
C VAL A 94 8.91 -17.06 15.25
N VAL A 95 9.12 -18.28 14.78
CA VAL A 95 8.41 -19.47 15.28
C VAL A 95 8.57 -19.64 16.80
N GLU A 96 9.77 -19.44 17.33
CA GLU A 96 10.03 -19.54 18.77
C GLU A 96 9.28 -18.47 19.58
N ASN A 97 9.25 -17.22 19.11
CA ASN A 97 8.52 -16.13 19.78
C ASN A 97 7.00 -16.37 19.84
N PHE A 98 6.44 -17.00 18.80
CA PHE A 98 5.01 -17.28 18.70
C PHE A 98 4.64 -18.72 19.07
N ALA A 99 5.55 -19.47 19.69
CA ALA A 99 5.32 -20.86 20.07
C ALA A 99 4.01 -21.04 20.88
N GLY A 100 3.29 -22.12 20.58
CA GLY A 100 2.02 -22.46 21.23
C GLY A 100 0.78 -21.90 20.55
N THR A 101 0.90 -20.93 19.63
CA THR A 101 -0.23 -20.54 18.76
C THR A 101 -0.34 -21.45 17.54
N TYR A 102 -1.46 -21.42 16.83
CA TYR A 102 -1.68 -22.22 15.63
C TYR A 102 -0.73 -21.79 14.50
N MET A 103 -0.04 -22.77 13.94
CA MET A 103 0.86 -22.62 12.80
C MET A 103 0.61 -23.73 11.79
N GLU A 104 0.81 -23.43 10.52
CA GLU A 104 0.73 -24.42 9.46
C GLU A 104 1.80 -24.18 8.39
N VAL A 105 2.30 -25.28 7.82
CA VAL A 105 3.15 -25.23 6.63
C VAL A 105 2.31 -24.79 5.44
N SER A 106 2.76 -23.76 4.73
CA SER A 106 2.03 -23.22 3.59
C SER A 106 1.98 -24.20 2.42
N GLN A 107 1.09 -23.94 1.47
CA GLN A 107 0.87 -24.75 0.26
C GLN A 107 2.13 -24.98 -0.60
N SER A 108 3.18 -24.18 -0.44
CA SER A 108 4.44 -24.37 -1.18
C SER A 108 5.33 -25.45 -0.54
N GLY A 109 5.03 -25.85 0.70
CA GLY A 109 5.91 -26.68 1.53
C GLY A 109 7.13 -25.95 2.08
N LYS A 110 7.36 -24.69 1.68
CA LYS A 110 8.55 -23.91 2.03
C LYS A 110 8.25 -22.71 2.93
N GLY A 111 6.99 -22.34 3.11
CA GLY A 111 6.58 -21.23 3.98
C GLY A 111 5.79 -21.70 5.18
N ILE A 112 5.55 -20.80 6.13
CA ILE A 112 4.78 -21.06 7.36
C ILE A 112 3.80 -19.91 7.58
N HIS A 113 2.53 -20.25 7.79
CA HIS A 113 1.54 -19.31 8.32
C HIS A 113 1.49 -19.45 9.84
N ILE A 114 1.54 -18.33 10.57
CA ILE A 114 1.39 -18.27 12.02
C ILE A 114 0.16 -17.40 12.31
N PHE A 115 -0.86 -17.98 12.93
CA PHE A 115 -2.07 -17.25 13.30
C PHE A 115 -2.04 -16.92 14.79
N VAL A 116 -2.31 -15.67 15.13
CA VAL A 116 -2.15 -15.16 16.48
C VAL A 116 -3.19 -14.09 16.79
N GLN A 117 -3.55 -13.98 18.07
CA GLN A 117 -4.46 -12.94 18.53
C GLN A 117 -3.63 -11.71 18.94
N GLY A 118 -3.97 -10.53 18.43
CA GLY A 118 -3.31 -9.29 18.81
C GLY A 118 -3.58 -8.13 17.86
N THR A 119 -2.92 -7.00 18.08
CA THR A 119 -3.07 -5.81 17.23
C THR A 119 -1.75 -5.37 16.60
N ILE A 120 -1.84 -4.82 15.39
CA ILE A 120 -0.73 -4.13 14.70
C ILE A 120 -1.24 -2.82 14.10
N PRO A 121 -0.36 -1.81 13.96
CA PRO A 121 -0.74 -0.53 13.36
C PRO A 121 -1.34 -0.67 11.96
N ASP A 122 -0.69 -1.42 11.07
CA ASP A 122 -1.22 -1.75 9.75
C ASP A 122 -0.64 -3.08 9.23
N ASN A 123 -1.14 -3.57 8.10
CA ASN A 123 -0.52 -4.69 7.38
C ASN A 123 0.95 -4.34 7.03
N LEU A 124 1.85 -5.31 7.17
CA LEU A 124 3.26 -5.18 6.80
C LEU A 124 3.58 -6.18 5.69
N ASN A 125 3.91 -5.72 4.49
CA ASN A 125 4.39 -6.59 3.42
C ASN A 125 5.88 -6.34 3.17
N LEU A 126 6.71 -7.31 3.53
CA LEU A 126 8.14 -7.36 3.23
C LEU A 126 8.47 -8.69 2.55
N SER A 127 7.70 -9.07 1.54
CA SER A 127 7.91 -10.30 0.74
C SER A 127 9.35 -10.48 0.25
N SER A 128 10.03 -9.39 -0.13
CA SER A 128 11.44 -9.43 -0.54
C SER A 128 12.41 -9.85 0.58
N ARG A 129 11.97 -9.76 1.84
CA ARG A 129 12.68 -10.22 3.05
C ARG A 129 12.08 -11.51 3.62
N GLY A 130 11.08 -12.09 2.96
CA GLY A 130 10.46 -13.35 3.35
C GLY A 130 9.45 -13.25 4.51
N ILE A 131 8.91 -12.06 4.82
CA ILE A 131 7.94 -11.89 5.90
C ILE A 131 6.81 -10.93 5.51
N GLU A 132 5.58 -11.35 5.77
CA GLU A 132 4.38 -10.52 5.66
C GLU A 132 3.53 -10.67 6.93
N ILE A 133 2.83 -9.62 7.35
CA ILE A 133 1.95 -9.60 8.52
C ILE A 133 0.63 -8.95 8.12
N TYR A 134 -0.48 -9.67 8.27
CA TYR A 134 -1.80 -9.21 7.83
C TYR A 134 -2.80 -9.22 8.98
N LYS A 135 -3.57 -8.12 9.11
CA LYS A 135 -4.75 -7.99 9.97
C LYS A 135 -6.07 -7.88 9.21
N LYS A 136 -6.06 -7.45 7.94
CA LYS A 136 -7.28 -7.24 7.14
C LYS A 136 -7.06 -7.28 5.64
N ASN A 137 -8.16 -7.27 4.87
CA ASN A 137 -8.19 -7.13 3.40
C ASN A 137 -7.38 -8.19 2.65
N ARG A 138 -7.22 -9.37 3.27
CA ARG A 138 -6.47 -10.50 2.72
C ARG A 138 -7.12 -11.80 3.14
N TYR A 139 -7.12 -12.77 2.25
CA TYR A 139 -7.36 -14.16 2.65
C TYR A 139 -6.03 -14.89 2.75
N ILE A 140 -5.97 -15.86 3.66
CA ILE A 140 -4.84 -16.78 3.80
C ILE A 140 -5.26 -18.14 3.27
N ALA A 141 -4.47 -18.72 2.37
CA ALA A 141 -4.71 -20.03 1.81
C ALA A 141 -4.43 -21.11 2.87
N LEU A 142 -5.47 -21.68 3.47
CA LEU A 142 -5.33 -22.65 4.55
C LEU A 142 -4.89 -24.02 4.03
N THR A 143 -3.89 -24.58 4.68
CA THR A 143 -3.45 -25.96 4.43
C THR A 143 -3.94 -26.94 5.49
N GLY A 144 -4.05 -26.49 6.74
CA GLY A 144 -4.24 -27.37 7.89
C GLY A 144 -3.04 -28.28 8.20
N ASN A 145 -1.91 -28.08 7.51
CA ASN A 145 -0.72 -28.90 7.67
C ASN A 145 0.12 -28.42 8.85
N ILE A 146 -0.16 -28.95 10.04
CA ILE A 146 0.58 -28.63 11.27
C ILE A 146 1.94 -29.36 11.39
N GLY A 147 2.38 -30.08 10.35
CA GLY A 147 3.61 -30.86 10.37
C GLY A 147 3.63 -32.00 11.40
N ASP A 148 4.81 -32.53 11.67
CA ASP A 148 5.08 -33.57 12.69
C ASP A 148 5.49 -33.01 14.06
N GLY A 149 5.69 -31.70 14.14
CA GLY A 149 6.22 -31.01 15.33
C GLY A 149 7.70 -30.62 15.21
N SER A 150 8.39 -31.01 14.14
CA SER A 150 9.82 -30.71 13.92
C SER A 150 10.11 -29.23 13.70
N PHE A 151 9.25 -28.53 12.97
CA PHE A 151 9.39 -27.10 12.71
C PHE A 151 8.81 -26.24 13.84
N PHE A 152 7.65 -26.61 14.37
CA PHE A 152 6.95 -25.87 15.41
C PHE A 152 6.07 -26.80 16.25
N PRO A 153 5.81 -26.49 17.54
CA PRO A 153 4.90 -27.26 18.35
C PRO A 153 3.48 -27.26 17.77
N ARG A 154 2.86 -28.44 17.73
CA ARG A 154 1.46 -28.59 17.28
C ARG A 154 0.51 -27.90 18.26
N SER A 155 -0.36 -27.03 17.76
CA SER A 155 -1.36 -26.32 18.56
C SER A 155 -2.66 -26.17 17.78
N ASN A 156 -3.77 -26.02 18.51
CA ASN A 156 -5.08 -25.62 17.98
C ASN A 156 -5.60 -24.33 18.63
N LYS A 157 -4.70 -23.52 19.19
CA LYS A 157 -5.04 -22.31 19.94
C LYS A 157 -4.67 -21.06 19.16
N LEU A 158 -5.49 -20.02 19.27
CA LEU A 158 -5.06 -18.65 19.00
C LEU A 158 -4.65 -18.01 20.32
N LEU A 159 -3.34 -17.83 20.50
CA LEU A 159 -2.82 -17.19 21.70
C LEU A 159 -2.74 -15.68 21.52
N ALA A 160 -3.03 -14.94 22.58
CA ALA A 160 -2.74 -13.51 22.64
C ALA A 160 -1.24 -13.31 22.86
N LYS A 161 -0.59 -12.61 21.94
CA LYS A 161 0.87 -12.41 21.90
C LYS A 161 1.22 -10.96 21.57
N GLU A 162 0.57 -10.03 22.26
CA GLU A 162 0.63 -8.59 21.96
C GLU A 162 2.07 -8.06 22.06
N ASP A 163 2.82 -8.47 23.08
CA ASP A 163 4.20 -8.02 23.28
C ASP A 163 5.15 -8.58 22.22
N GLU A 164 5.03 -9.86 21.88
CA GLU A 164 5.84 -10.49 20.84
C GLU A 164 5.50 -9.92 19.46
N LEU A 165 4.23 -9.63 19.20
CA LEU A 165 3.75 -9.00 17.99
C LEU A 165 4.26 -7.56 17.86
N ASN A 166 4.20 -6.77 18.93
CA ASN A 166 4.75 -5.42 18.97
C ASN A 166 6.27 -5.42 18.77
N LYS A 167 7.00 -6.34 19.41
CA LYS A 167 8.45 -6.51 19.23
C LYS A 167 8.78 -6.90 17.79
N LEU A 168 8.07 -7.87 17.21
CA LEU A 168 8.26 -8.30 15.83
C LEU A 168 7.97 -7.15 14.85
N TYR A 169 6.81 -6.51 14.98
CA TYR A 169 6.40 -5.39 14.13
C TYR A 169 7.41 -4.24 14.24
N LYS A 170 7.84 -3.90 15.45
CA LYS A 170 8.89 -2.91 15.71
C LYS A 170 10.21 -3.34 15.05
N LYS A 171 10.70 -4.56 15.26
CA LYS A 171 11.92 -5.08 14.63
C LYS A 171 11.90 -4.92 13.11
N TRP A 172 10.85 -5.37 12.45
CA TRP A 172 10.74 -5.33 10.98
C TRP A 172 10.39 -3.96 10.43
N THR A 173 9.98 -3.03 11.29
CA THR A 173 9.84 -1.61 10.95
C THR A 173 11.03 -0.76 11.41
N GLN A 174 11.97 -1.31 12.17
CA GLN A 174 13.17 -0.65 12.71
C GLN A 174 14.50 -1.15 12.14
N GLU A 175 14.58 -2.36 11.56
CA GLU A 175 15.77 -2.81 10.82
C GLU A 175 15.90 -2.07 9.49
N LYS A 176 16.69 -1.00 9.61
CA LYS A 176 16.61 0.29 8.94
C LYS A 176 15.25 0.94 9.20
N GLU A 177 15.28 2.17 9.71
CA GLU A 177 14.42 3.21 9.14
C GLU A 177 14.58 3.10 7.62
N SER A 178 13.71 2.31 7.01
CA SER A 178 13.54 2.37 5.58
C SER A 178 13.18 3.82 5.35
N THR A 179 13.95 4.48 4.49
CA THR A 179 13.66 5.83 4.00
C THR A 179 12.16 5.97 3.65
N LEU A 180 11.48 4.86 3.30
CA LEU A 180 10.05 4.75 3.01
C LEU A 180 9.08 4.87 4.22
N LYS A 181 9.48 4.51 5.45
CA LYS A 181 8.63 4.69 6.65
C LYS A 181 8.74 6.12 7.17
N GLN A 182 9.95 6.70 7.16
CA GLN A 182 10.13 8.14 7.34
C GLN A 182 9.34 8.91 6.27
N ILE A 183 9.39 8.54 4.98
CA ILE A 183 8.59 9.17 3.90
C ILE A 183 7.07 8.97 4.06
N ARG A 184 6.59 7.88 4.71
CA ARG A 184 5.15 7.63 4.95
C ARG A 184 4.61 8.36 6.17
N GLU A 185 5.35 8.40 7.27
CA GLU A 185 5.00 9.21 8.45
C GLU A 185 5.17 10.72 8.14
N TYR A 186 6.11 11.10 7.26
CA TYR A 186 6.15 12.46 6.67
C TYR A 186 4.96 12.78 5.77
N LYS A 187 4.18 11.78 5.33
CA LYS A 187 3.04 11.94 4.41
C LYS A 187 1.68 12.05 5.10
N TYR A 188 1.57 11.76 6.39
CA TYR A 188 0.27 11.71 7.09
C TYR A 188 0.31 12.16 8.56
N GLU A 189 1.31 12.91 8.99
CA GLU A 189 0.99 14.01 9.92
C GLU A 189 0.34 15.12 9.07
N PRO A 190 -0.94 15.46 9.25
CA PRO A 190 -1.41 16.79 8.89
C PRO A 190 -0.76 17.76 9.87
N LEU A 191 0.54 18.01 9.69
CA LEU A 191 1.10 19.30 9.98
C LEU A 191 0.47 20.22 8.91
N ASN A 192 -0.63 20.94 9.12
CA ASN A 192 -0.78 21.96 10.16
C ASN A 192 0.48 22.28 11.00
N LYS A 193 1.66 22.26 10.36
CA LYS A 193 2.51 23.43 10.37
C LYS A 193 1.98 24.26 9.22
N PHE A 194 1.19 25.27 9.57
CA PHE A 194 1.03 26.46 8.76
C PHE A 194 2.27 26.69 7.87
N SER A 195 2.02 26.84 6.57
CA SER A 195 2.58 27.97 5.84
C SER A 195 4.11 28.02 5.72
N ARG A 196 4.69 27.23 4.82
CA ARG A 196 5.90 27.69 4.11
C ARG A 196 5.71 27.79 2.61
N LEU A 197 4.71 27.13 2.03
CA LEU A 197 4.32 27.42 0.64
C LEU A 197 3.71 28.83 0.53
N ASP A 198 3.02 29.34 1.55
CA ASP A 198 2.55 30.75 1.52
C ASP A 198 3.73 31.76 1.62
N ASP A 199 4.93 31.33 2.03
CA ASP A 199 6.15 32.14 1.99
C ASP A 199 6.79 32.18 0.58
N LEU A 200 6.24 31.42 -0.38
CA LEU A 200 6.69 31.36 -1.76
C LEU A 200 5.63 31.98 -2.67
N SER A 201 6.06 32.88 -3.55
CA SER A 201 5.18 33.35 -4.63
C SER A 201 4.99 32.24 -5.68
N LEU A 202 3.91 32.32 -6.46
CA LEU A 202 3.70 31.41 -7.60
C LEU A 202 4.85 31.49 -8.61
N ASP A 203 5.46 32.67 -8.78
CA ASP A 203 6.63 32.88 -9.65
C ASP A 203 7.89 32.18 -9.12
N GLU A 204 8.13 32.22 -7.80
CA GLU A 204 9.22 31.47 -7.17
C GLU A 204 9.04 29.95 -7.35
N ILE A 205 7.79 29.49 -7.25
CA ILE A 205 7.44 28.08 -7.46
C ILE A 205 7.70 27.67 -8.92
N LEU A 206 7.17 28.45 -9.88
CA LEU A 206 7.29 28.18 -11.30
C LEU A 206 8.76 28.23 -11.76
N THR A 207 9.50 29.27 -11.41
CA THR A 207 10.93 29.42 -11.75
C THR A 207 11.76 28.27 -11.20
N THR A 208 11.47 27.82 -9.96
CA THR A 208 12.17 26.67 -9.39
C THR A 208 11.81 25.37 -10.12
N MET A 209 10.54 25.19 -10.47
CA MET A 209 10.06 24.04 -11.25
C MET A 209 10.74 23.97 -12.62
N GLU A 210 10.87 25.08 -13.33
CA GLU A 210 11.57 25.16 -14.61
C GLU A 210 13.07 24.82 -14.47
N ARG A 211 13.74 25.41 -13.47
CA ARG A 211 15.18 25.20 -13.26
C ARG A 211 15.54 23.77 -12.87
N THR A 212 14.64 23.09 -12.15
CA THR A 212 14.92 21.77 -11.57
C THR A 212 14.29 20.61 -12.33
N ASN A 213 13.33 20.88 -13.22
CA ASN A 213 12.67 19.87 -14.02
C ASN A 213 12.70 20.24 -15.50
N ARG A 214 13.59 19.57 -16.25
CA ARG A 214 13.74 19.76 -17.70
C ARG A 214 12.42 19.64 -18.47
N LYS A 215 11.55 18.70 -18.08
CA LYS A 215 10.27 18.49 -18.77
C LYS A 215 9.29 19.65 -18.50
N ALA A 216 9.27 20.16 -17.28
CA ALA A 216 8.50 21.37 -16.95
C ALA A 216 9.00 22.57 -17.77
N SER A 217 10.32 22.81 -17.77
CA SER A 217 10.95 23.89 -18.55
C SER A 217 10.66 23.79 -20.05
N MET A 218 10.71 22.58 -20.62
CA MET A 218 10.39 22.40 -22.05
C MET A 218 8.89 22.58 -22.36
N LEU A 219 7.99 22.32 -21.41
CA LEU A 219 6.56 22.58 -21.57
C LEU A 219 6.24 24.07 -21.44
N THR A 220 6.88 24.77 -20.50
CA THR A 220 6.64 26.20 -20.28
C THR A 220 7.30 27.08 -21.34
N SER A 221 8.43 26.66 -21.91
CA SER A 221 9.05 27.32 -23.07
C SER A 221 8.41 26.98 -24.42
N GLY A 222 7.48 26.01 -24.46
CA GLY A 222 6.85 25.53 -25.69
C GLY A 222 7.69 24.55 -26.52
N ALA A 223 8.92 24.24 -26.11
CA ALA A 223 9.86 23.39 -26.86
C ALA A 223 9.49 21.89 -26.90
N SER A 224 8.57 21.42 -26.04
CA SER A 224 8.11 20.02 -25.98
C SER A 224 6.61 19.84 -26.25
N LEU A 225 5.94 20.82 -26.83
CA LEU A 225 4.50 20.68 -27.12
C LEU A 225 4.28 19.59 -28.16
N THR A 226 3.43 18.63 -27.82
CA THR A 226 3.19 17.43 -28.65
C THR A 226 2.11 17.66 -29.70
N GLY A 227 1.44 18.82 -29.67
CA GLY A 227 0.23 19.10 -30.44
C GLY A 227 -1.04 18.51 -29.80
N ASP A 228 -0.91 17.58 -28.85
CA ASP A 228 -2.02 17.12 -28.01
C ASP A 228 -2.07 17.94 -26.73
N HIS A 229 -2.91 18.99 -26.78
CA HIS A 229 -3.14 19.86 -25.63
C HIS A 229 -3.52 19.09 -24.37
N SER A 230 -4.33 18.03 -24.45
CA SER A 230 -4.75 17.31 -23.23
C SER A 230 -3.63 16.52 -22.58
N ARG A 231 -2.74 15.95 -23.40
CA ARG A 231 -1.55 15.26 -22.91
C ARG A 231 -0.56 16.23 -22.28
N ASP A 232 -0.34 17.38 -22.90
CA ASP A 232 0.59 18.40 -22.42
C ASP A 232 0.08 19.02 -21.11
N ASP A 233 -1.21 19.35 -21.03
CA ASP A 233 -1.87 19.87 -19.81
C ASP A 233 -1.76 18.87 -18.65
N PHE A 234 -2.12 17.60 -18.90
CA PHE A 234 -2.04 16.55 -17.87
C PHE A 234 -0.61 16.33 -17.39
N THR A 235 0.34 16.33 -18.33
CA THR A 235 1.76 16.16 -18.00
C THR A 235 2.26 17.30 -17.12
N PHE A 236 1.93 18.55 -17.44
CA PHE A 236 2.30 19.69 -16.61
C PHE A 236 1.70 19.57 -15.21
N LEU A 237 0.40 19.24 -15.10
CA LEU A 237 -0.29 19.13 -13.82
C LEU A 237 0.27 17.98 -12.94
N VAL A 238 0.72 16.86 -13.54
CA VAL A 238 1.44 15.82 -12.81
C VAL A 238 2.75 16.35 -12.22
N LEU A 239 3.47 17.21 -12.95
CA LEU A 239 4.69 17.83 -12.44
C LEU A 239 4.36 18.86 -11.36
N ALA A 240 3.38 19.73 -11.59
CA ALA A 240 2.94 20.76 -10.63
C ALA A 240 2.51 20.14 -9.29
N ARG A 241 1.83 18.97 -9.31
CA ARG A 241 1.47 18.20 -8.11
C ARG A 241 2.64 18.01 -7.15
N ASN A 242 3.84 17.77 -7.67
CA ASN A 242 5.02 17.55 -6.84
C ASN A 242 5.50 18.85 -6.19
N TYR A 243 5.40 20.00 -6.88
CA TYR A 243 5.93 21.28 -6.39
C TYR A 243 4.97 22.01 -5.43
N THR A 244 3.68 21.69 -5.48
CA THR A 244 2.63 22.31 -4.66
C THR A 244 2.12 21.41 -3.53
N ASP A 245 2.79 20.28 -3.29
CA ASP A 245 2.37 19.24 -2.34
C ASP A 245 0.92 18.75 -2.58
N GLY A 246 0.51 18.72 -3.85
CA GLY A 246 -0.85 18.35 -4.25
C GLY A 246 -1.93 19.37 -3.90
N ASN A 247 -1.59 20.61 -3.52
CA ASN A 247 -2.58 21.66 -3.32
C ASN A 247 -3.27 22.00 -4.67
N PRO A 248 -4.58 21.71 -4.83
CA PRO A 248 -5.27 21.87 -6.10
C PRO A 248 -5.37 23.33 -6.57
N ASN A 249 -5.46 24.29 -5.64
CA ASN A 249 -5.54 25.71 -5.97
C ASN A 249 -4.21 26.20 -6.54
N LEU A 250 -3.10 25.89 -5.87
CA LEU A 250 -1.77 26.25 -6.38
C LEU A 250 -1.45 25.56 -7.71
N MET A 251 -1.85 24.29 -7.90
CA MET A 251 -1.69 23.60 -9.18
C MET A 251 -2.43 24.32 -10.31
N LYS A 252 -3.67 24.77 -10.03
CA LYS A 252 -4.49 25.53 -10.98
C LYS A 252 -3.85 26.89 -11.28
N GLU A 253 -3.48 27.65 -10.27
CA GLU A 253 -2.88 28.98 -10.43
C GLU A 253 -1.56 28.91 -11.21
N LEU A 254 -0.68 27.95 -10.91
CA LEU A 254 0.55 27.73 -11.67
C LEU A 254 0.26 27.38 -13.13
N PHE A 255 -0.68 26.48 -13.40
CA PHE A 255 -1.05 26.12 -14.77
C PHE A 255 -1.52 27.35 -15.56
N LEU A 256 -2.32 28.21 -14.94
CA LEU A 256 -2.85 29.43 -15.55
C LEU A 256 -1.76 30.49 -15.83
N MET A 257 -0.60 30.41 -15.18
CA MET A 257 0.56 31.28 -15.46
C MET A 257 1.41 30.79 -16.64
N THR A 258 1.21 29.57 -17.13
CA THR A 258 2.03 29.01 -18.21
C THR A 258 1.43 29.25 -19.60
N PRO A 259 2.23 29.15 -20.67
CA PRO A 259 1.72 29.17 -22.05
C PRO A 259 0.77 28.00 -22.42
N LEU A 260 0.59 27.01 -21.54
CA LEU A 260 -0.44 25.98 -21.70
C LEU A 260 -1.85 26.53 -21.40
N ASN A 261 -1.94 27.67 -20.71
CA ASN A 261 -3.21 28.33 -20.46
C ASN A 261 -3.82 28.87 -21.76
N ARG A 262 -5.02 28.38 -22.09
CA ARG A 262 -5.79 28.77 -23.27
C ARG A 262 -7.11 29.45 -22.91
N LEU A 263 -7.24 29.95 -21.68
CA LEU A 263 -8.38 30.75 -21.26
C LEU A 263 -8.56 31.95 -22.21
N ALA A 264 -9.80 32.26 -22.58
CA ALA A 264 -10.17 33.33 -23.51
C ALA A 264 -9.69 33.19 -24.96
N THR A 265 -9.03 32.08 -25.33
CA THR A 265 -8.56 31.84 -26.72
C THR A 265 -9.56 31.06 -27.58
N ASN A 266 -10.55 30.40 -26.97
CA ASN A 266 -11.45 29.43 -27.58
C ASN A 266 -10.79 28.19 -28.23
N GLU A 267 -9.47 28.03 -28.15
CA GLU A 267 -8.73 26.95 -28.84
C GLU A 267 -9.06 25.54 -28.32
N LYS A 268 -9.35 25.41 -27.02
CA LYS A 268 -9.64 24.11 -26.37
C LYS A 268 -11.12 23.88 -26.07
N ARG A 269 -11.83 24.94 -25.67
CA ARG A 269 -13.25 24.96 -25.32
C ARG A 269 -13.84 26.32 -25.72
N ARG A 270 -15.10 26.31 -26.16
CA ARG A 270 -15.85 27.52 -26.57
C ARG A 270 -16.33 28.40 -25.39
N ASP A 271 -16.13 27.94 -24.16
CA ASP A 271 -16.64 28.57 -22.95
C ASP A 271 -15.57 28.46 -21.86
N ASP A 272 -15.13 29.60 -21.35
CA ASP A 272 -14.09 29.70 -20.33
C ASP A 272 -14.46 28.96 -19.04
N ARG A 273 -15.76 28.90 -18.70
CA ARG A 273 -16.23 28.10 -17.56
C ARG A 273 -16.01 26.61 -17.79
N LYS A 274 -16.27 26.13 -19.01
CA LYS A 274 -16.01 24.73 -19.40
C LYS A 274 -14.52 24.43 -19.52
N TYR A 275 -13.71 25.43 -19.85
CA TYR A 275 -12.25 25.29 -19.82
C TYR A 275 -11.73 25.12 -18.39
N LEU A 276 -12.18 25.98 -17.46
CA LEU A 276 -11.80 25.87 -16.05
C LEU A 276 -12.29 24.56 -15.41
N ASP A 277 -13.52 24.13 -15.68
CA ASP A 277 -14.04 22.81 -15.26
C ASP A 277 -13.19 21.65 -15.81
N TYR A 278 -12.70 21.76 -17.05
CA TYR A 278 -11.76 20.79 -17.60
C TYR A 278 -10.43 20.77 -16.84
N VAL A 279 -9.87 21.93 -16.49
CA VAL A 279 -8.63 22.02 -15.71
C VAL A 279 -8.82 21.39 -14.33
N GLU A 280 -9.93 21.72 -13.65
CA GLU A 280 -10.28 21.17 -12.32
C GLU A 280 -10.44 19.65 -12.37
N LYS A 281 -11.19 19.11 -13.33
CA LYS A 281 -11.31 17.65 -13.54
C LYS A 281 -9.99 16.98 -13.88
N THR A 282 -9.08 17.68 -14.55
CA THR A 282 -7.75 17.17 -14.86
C THR A 282 -6.89 17.13 -13.60
N ILE A 283 -6.98 18.15 -12.74
CA ILE A 283 -6.35 18.16 -11.41
C ILE A 283 -6.89 17.02 -10.55
N GLU A 284 -8.21 16.81 -10.48
CA GLU A 284 -8.82 15.69 -9.75
C GLU A 284 -8.27 14.35 -10.21
N LYS A 285 -8.18 14.13 -11.53
CA LYS A 285 -7.57 12.92 -12.10
C LYS A 285 -6.11 12.77 -11.68
N VAL A 286 -5.33 13.85 -11.76
CA VAL A 286 -3.92 13.86 -11.33
C VAL A 286 -3.78 13.57 -9.85
N LEU A 287 -4.67 14.08 -8.99
CA LEU A 287 -4.69 13.80 -7.55
C LEU A 287 -5.13 12.35 -7.24
N SER A 288 -6.01 11.77 -8.07
CA SER A 288 -6.41 10.38 -7.96
C SER A 288 -5.32 9.38 -8.36
N LEU A 289 -4.28 9.83 -9.08
CA LEU A 289 -3.09 9.01 -9.29
C LEU A 289 -2.50 8.67 -7.92
N GLY A 290 -1.97 7.45 -7.77
CA GLY A 290 -1.35 6.99 -6.53
C GLY A 290 -0.19 7.88 -6.05
N ASN A 291 0.62 7.39 -5.12
CA ASN A 291 1.67 8.18 -4.46
C ASN A 291 2.55 9.05 -5.39
N PHE A 292 2.77 10.33 -5.04
CA PHE A 292 3.85 11.17 -5.59
C PHE A 292 4.95 11.42 -4.57
N VAL A 293 6.07 11.97 -5.05
CA VAL A 293 7.15 12.54 -4.23
C VAL A 293 7.05 14.06 -4.35
N ALA A 294 6.80 14.74 -3.22
CA ALA A 294 6.79 16.19 -3.16
C ALA A 294 8.21 16.75 -3.38
N PHE A 295 8.31 17.94 -3.96
CA PHE A 295 9.57 18.64 -4.15
C PHE A 295 10.07 19.16 -2.79
N ASP A 296 11.34 18.86 -2.49
CA ASP A 296 11.96 19.30 -1.25
C ASP A 296 12.39 20.78 -1.33
N TRP A 297 11.58 21.65 -0.74
CA TRP A 297 11.84 23.08 -0.65
C TRP A 297 12.87 23.48 0.42
N SER A 298 13.36 22.55 1.25
CA SER A 298 14.27 22.87 2.37
C SER A 298 15.50 23.64 1.91
N ARG A 299 16.15 23.17 0.84
CA ARG A 299 17.34 23.82 0.22
C ARG A 299 17.02 25.20 -0.34
N HIS A 300 15.83 25.39 -0.92
CA HIS A 300 15.40 26.68 -1.43
C HIS A 300 15.22 27.68 -0.28
N PHE A 301 14.57 27.26 0.81
CA PHE A 301 14.41 28.10 2.00
C PHE A 301 15.74 28.44 2.68
N GLU A 302 16.69 27.49 2.74
CA GLU A 302 18.04 27.75 3.24
C GLU A 302 18.80 28.74 2.37
N TYR A 303 18.62 28.69 1.05
CA TYR A 303 19.16 29.69 0.13
C TYR A 303 18.52 31.06 0.40
N LYS A 304 17.19 31.18 0.39
CA LYS A 304 16.45 32.44 0.66
C LYS A 304 16.83 33.07 2.00
N LYS A 305 17.02 32.25 3.05
CA LYS A 305 17.50 32.72 4.36
C LYS A 305 18.92 33.28 4.31
N ARG A 306 19.82 32.65 3.53
CA ARG A 306 21.18 33.14 3.31
C ARG A 306 21.17 34.45 2.52
N THR A 307 20.45 34.55 1.40
CA THR A 307 20.42 35.75 0.56
C THR A 307 19.84 36.96 1.31
N ARG A 308 18.74 36.77 2.08
CA ARG A 308 18.17 37.83 2.94
C ARG A 308 19.15 38.33 4.02
N ALA A 309 20.12 37.51 4.44
CA ALA A 309 21.15 37.94 5.37
C ALA A 309 22.23 38.82 4.72
N TYR A 310 22.46 38.66 3.40
CA TYR A 310 23.37 39.51 2.61
C TYR A 310 22.72 40.82 2.15
N GLU A 311 21.39 40.88 2.03
CA GLU A 311 20.63 42.10 1.69
C GLU A 311 20.41 43.06 2.88
N ARG A 312 20.81 42.66 4.10
CA ARG A 312 20.73 43.50 5.32
C ARG A 312 22.00 44.33 5.58
N VAL A 313 22.73 44.68 4.53
CA VAL A 313 23.86 45.63 4.55
C VAL A 313 23.46 46.89 3.81
#